data_AF-A0A814JJT0-F1
#
_entry.id   AF-A0A814JJT0-F1
#
_cell.length_a   1.000
_cell.length_b   1.000
_cell.length_c   1.000
_cell.angle_alpha   90.00
_cell.angle_beta   90.00
_cell.angle_gamma   90.00
#
_symmetry.space_group_name_H-M   'P 1'
#
loop_
_entity.id
_entity.type
_entity.pdbx_description
1 polymer ?
#
loop_
_entity_poly.entity_id
_entity_poly.type
_entity_poly.pdbx_seq_one_letter_code
_entity_poly.pdbx_strand_id
1 'polypeptide(L)'
;MKPNNFKPPVEKIRKRKSHNQKIHDAHVLRTQEKESAKQTQDEHRQAVKSAMDQYKTNKQNRLKKLVKKTRRGQPVMKGQIDLLLDKIQKEKEKEKQ
;
A
#
# COMPACT_ATOMS: atom_id res chain seq x y z
N MET A 1 37.44 -14.05 -64.09
CA MET A 1 36.43 -13.62 -63.10
C MET A 1 36.13 -14.82 -62.19
N LYS A 2 36.26 -14.69 -60.86
CA LYS A 2 35.97 -15.79 -59.92
C LYS A 2 34.51 -15.70 -59.46
N PRO A 3 33.74 -16.80 -59.42
CA PRO A 3 32.37 -16.76 -58.94
C PRO A 3 32.34 -16.50 -57.43
N ASN A 4 31.46 -15.58 -57.03
CA ASN A 4 31.32 -15.11 -55.67
C ASN A 4 30.44 -16.09 -54.88
N ASN A 5 31.03 -16.84 -53.94
CA ASN A 5 30.32 -17.79 -53.08
C ASN A 5 29.75 -17.09 -51.84
N PHE A 6 28.61 -16.42 -52.00
CA PHE A 6 27.87 -15.88 -50.86
C PHE A 6 26.96 -16.97 -50.27
N LYS A 7 27.38 -17.62 -49.18
CA LYS A 7 26.46 -18.46 -48.38
C LYS A 7 25.64 -17.55 -47.45
N PRO A 8 24.30 -17.58 -47.51
CA PRO A 8 23.48 -16.81 -46.59
C PRO A 8 23.73 -17.27 -45.15
N PRO A 9 23.61 -16.36 -44.16
CA PRO A 9 23.82 -16.70 -42.76
C PRO A 9 22.81 -17.76 -42.34
N VAL A 10 23.30 -18.90 -41.87
CA VAL A 10 22.47 -20.01 -41.40
C VAL A 10 21.69 -19.51 -40.19
N GLU A 11 20.39 -19.26 -40.35
CA GLU A 11 19.53 -18.87 -39.24
C GLU A 11 19.57 -19.97 -38.17
N LYS A 12 19.99 -19.60 -36.96
CA LYS A 12 20.05 -20.53 -35.82
C LYS A 12 18.64 -21.05 -35.54
N ILE A 13 18.38 -22.30 -35.88
CA ILE A 13 17.09 -22.97 -35.62
C ILE A 13 16.84 -22.95 -34.12
N ARG A 14 15.88 -22.13 -33.66
CA ARG A 14 15.47 -22.09 -32.25
C ARG A 14 14.81 -23.44 -31.90
N LYS A 15 15.50 -24.26 -31.11
CA LYS A 15 14.94 -25.53 -30.62
C LYS A 15 13.67 -25.23 -29.81
N ARG A 16 12.55 -25.85 -30.21
CA ARG A 16 11.29 -25.73 -29.47
C ARG A 16 11.45 -26.39 -28.10
N LYS A 17 10.93 -25.75 -27.04
CA LYS A 17 10.92 -26.33 -25.68
C LYS A 17 10.16 -27.66 -25.68
N SER A 18 10.72 -28.65 -24.99
CA SER A 18 10.06 -29.94 -24.73
C SER A 18 8.75 -29.73 -23.94
N HIS A 19 7.80 -30.64 -24.09
CA HIS A 19 6.51 -30.59 -23.38
C HIS A 19 6.72 -30.53 -21.86
N ASN A 20 7.62 -31.35 -21.30
CA ASN A 20 7.94 -31.34 -19.87
C ASN A 20 8.52 -30.01 -19.40
N GLN A 21 9.33 -29.35 -20.24
CA GLN A 21 9.88 -28.03 -19.94
C GLN A 21 8.76 -26.98 -19.85
N LYS A 22 7.78 -27.05 -20.75
CA LYS A 22 6.62 -26.14 -20.72
C LYS A 22 5.77 -26.35 -19.47
N ILE A 23 5.55 -27.60 -19.04
CA ILE A 23 4.82 -27.91 -17.81
C ILE A 23 5.55 -27.37 -16.58
N HIS A 24 6.86 -27.61 -16.49
CA HIS A 24 7.68 -27.09 -15.40
C HIS A 24 7.64 -25.56 -15.34
N ASP A 25 7.88 -24.89 -16.47
CA ASP A 25 7.85 -23.43 -16.56
C ASP A 25 6.47 -22.87 -16.15
N ALA A 26 5.37 -23.52 -16.57
CA ALA A 26 4.02 -23.13 -16.17
C ALA A 26 3.76 -23.32 -14.67
N HIS A 27 4.29 -24.39 -14.07
CA HIS A 27 4.18 -24.61 -12.63
C HIS A 27 4.93 -23.53 -11.85
N VAL A 28 6.17 -23.21 -12.26
CA VAL A 28 7.00 -22.18 -11.63
C VAL A 28 6.34 -20.81 -11.71
N LEU A 29 5.81 -20.45 -12.88
CA LEU A 29 5.06 -19.20 -13.05
C LEU A 29 3.85 -19.15 -12.10
N ARG A 30 3.07 -20.24 -12.03
CA ARG A 30 1.91 -20.32 -11.15
C ARG A 30 2.27 -20.23 -9.67
N THR A 31 3.42 -20.78 -9.25
CA THR A 31 3.88 -20.64 -7.87
C THR A 31 4.32 -19.22 -7.56
N GLN A 32 5.05 -18.57 -8.47
CA GLN A 32 5.49 -17.18 -8.31
C GLN A 32 4.31 -16.21 -8.24
N GLU A 33 3.31 -16.37 -9.12
CA GLU A 33 2.09 -15.55 -9.08
C GLU A 33 1.34 -15.68 -7.76
N LYS A 34 1.23 -16.90 -7.22
CA LYS A 34 0.62 -17.15 -5.91
C LYS A 34 1.40 -16.49 -4.78
N GLU A 35 2.72 -16.54 -4.82
CA GLU A 35 3.58 -15.91 -3.81
C GLU A 35 3.46 -14.39 -3.88
N SER A 36 3.53 -13.78 -5.07
CA SER A 36 3.35 -12.34 -5.23
C SER A 36 1.96 -11.85 -4.81
N ALA A 37 0.91 -12.64 -5.10
CA ALA A 37 -0.45 -12.30 -4.68
C ALA A 37 -0.60 -12.36 -3.14
N LYS A 38 0.06 -13.31 -2.48
CA LYS A 38 0.09 -13.37 -1.01
C LYS A 38 0.85 -12.20 -0.41
N GLN A 39 2.03 -11.88 -0.94
CA GLN A 39 2.84 -10.77 -0.46
C GLN A 39 2.08 -9.44 -0.54
N THR A 40 1.48 -9.14 -1.69
CA THR A 40 0.67 -7.92 -1.86
C THR A 40 -0.54 -7.87 -0.92
N GLN A 41 -1.21 -9.02 -0.69
CA GLN A 41 -2.31 -9.10 0.27
C GLN A 41 -1.83 -8.87 1.71
N ASP A 42 -0.69 -9.43 2.10
CA ASP A 42 -0.13 -9.27 3.44
C ASP A 42 0.35 -7.84 3.68
N GLU A 43 1.02 -7.22 2.71
CA GLU A 43 1.39 -5.80 2.75
C GLU A 43 0.18 -4.90 2.93
N HIS A 44 -0.89 -5.13 2.16
CA HIS A 44 -2.13 -4.37 2.29
C HIS A 44 -2.75 -4.57 3.69
N ARG A 45 -2.81 -5.80 4.20
CA ARG A 45 -3.32 -6.08 5.55
C ARG A 45 -2.49 -5.37 6.63
N GLN A 46 -1.16 -5.36 6.50
CA GLN A 46 -0.28 -4.66 7.42
C GLN A 46 -0.49 -3.14 7.37
N ALA A 47 -0.63 -2.56 6.18
CA ALA A 47 -0.90 -1.14 6.00
C ALA A 47 -2.23 -0.73 6.65
N VAL A 48 -3.30 -1.48 6.40
CA VAL A 48 -4.61 -1.23 7.02
C VAL A 48 -4.55 -1.37 8.54
N LYS A 49 -3.88 -2.39 9.06
CA LYS A 49 -3.72 -2.59 10.50
C LYS A 49 -2.98 -1.43 11.15
N SER A 50 -1.85 -1.02 10.56
CA SER A 50 -1.06 0.13 11.04
C SER A 50 -1.90 1.42 11.07
N ALA A 51 -2.64 1.70 9.99
CA ALA A 51 -3.51 2.87 9.92
C ALA A 51 -4.62 2.84 10.99
N MET A 52 -5.22 1.68 11.23
CA MET A 52 -6.24 1.50 12.27
C MET A 52 -5.68 1.67 13.68
N ASP A 53 -4.47 1.18 13.94
CA ASP A 53 -3.82 1.29 15.25
C ASP A 53 -3.39 2.74 15.53
N GLN A 54 -2.89 3.45 14.52
CA GLN A 54 -2.64 4.89 14.60
C GLN A 54 -3.93 5.67 14.88
N TYR A 55 -5.02 5.37 14.17
CA TYR A 55 -6.31 6.00 14.39
C TYR A 55 -6.83 5.77 15.82
N LYS A 56 -6.79 4.54 16.31
CA LYS A 56 -7.21 4.19 17.69
C LYS A 56 -6.38 4.95 18.73
N THR A 57 -5.06 5.00 18.54
CA THR A 57 -4.14 5.71 19.45
C THR A 57 -4.45 7.21 19.47
N ASN A 58 -4.61 7.82 18.30
CA ASN A 58 -4.96 9.23 18.17
C ASN A 58 -6.32 9.55 18.81
N LYS A 59 -7.33 8.69 18.58
CA LYS A 59 -8.66 8.80 19.19
C LYS A 59 -8.58 8.75 20.72
N GLN A 60 -7.86 7.79 21.28
CA GLN A 60 -7.67 7.66 22.72
C GLN A 60 -6.95 8.88 23.31
N ASN A 61 -5.88 9.36 22.67
CA ASN A 61 -5.14 10.53 23.13
C ASN A 61 -6.00 11.80 23.09
N ARG A 62 -6.82 11.98 22.04
CA ARG A 62 -7.80 13.08 21.96
C ARG A 62 -8.82 12.99 23.08
N LEU A 63 -9.36 11.79 23.35
CA LEU A 63 -10.30 11.57 24.44
C LEU A 63 -9.67 11.89 25.81
N LYS A 64 -8.45 11.41 26.08
CA LYS A 64 -7.71 11.71 27.31
C LYS A 64 -7.55 13.22 27.52
N LYS A 65 -7.21 13.97 26.46
CA LYS A 65 -7.11 15.43 26.51
C LYS A 65 -8.45 16.10 26.78
N LEU A 66 -9.52 15.64 26.13
CA LEU A 66 -10.88 16.18 26.25
C LEU A 66 -11.51 15.94 27.62
N VAL A 67 -11.27 14.78 28.21
CA VAL A 67 -11.85 14.35 29.49
C VAL A 67 -10.98 14.79 30.67
N LYS A 68 -9.77 15.32 30.42
CA LYS A 68 -8.87 15.79 31.47
C LYS A 68 -9.55 16.87 32.30
N LYS A 69 -9.67 16.61 33.60
CA LYS A 69 -10.18 17.55 34.60
C LYS A 69 -9.06 18.05 35.49
N THR A 70 -9.22 19.25 36.02
CA THR A 70 -8.39 19.82 37.09
C THR A 70 -8.69 19.10 38.40
N ARG A 71 -7.87 19.34 39.44
CA ARG A 71 -8.10 18.81 40.79
C ARG A 71 -9.48 19.16 41.37
N ARG A 72 -10.05 20.29 40.92
CA ARG A 72 -11.39 20.77 41.31
C ARG A 72 -12.51 20.25 40.39
N GLY A 73 -12.22 19.31 39.50
CA GLY A 73 -13.22 18.68 38.63
C GLY A 73 -13.60 19.46 37.36
N GLN A 74 -13.11 20.69 37.20
CA GLN A 74 -13.35 21.49 35.98
C GLN A 74 -12.54 20.94 34.80
N PRO A 75 -13.08 20.94 33.57
CA PRO A 75 -12.33 20.51 32.40
C PRO A 75 -11.10 21.40 32.15
N VAL A 76 -10.01 20.80 31.68
CA VAL A 76 -8.82 21.56 31.28
C VAL A 76 -9.08 22.21 29.92
N MET A 77 -9.39 23.51 29.95
CA MET A 77 -9.90 24.27 28.80
C MET A 77 -8.96 24.32 27.58
N LYS A 78 -7.63 24.28 27.76
CA LYS A 78 -6.67 24.41 26.64
C LYS A 78 -6.96 23.45 25.48
N GLY A 79 -7.20 22.17 25.76
CA GLY A 79 -7.49 21.18 24.73
C GLY A 79 -8.92 21.23 24.16
N GLN A 80 -9.87 21.78 24.91
CA GLN A 80 -11.25 21.94 24.45
C GLN A 80 -11.41 23.17 23.55
N ILE A 81 -10.70 24.26 23.86
CA ILE A 81 -10.67 25.49 23.06
C ILE A 81 -10.09 25.20 21.67
N ASP A 82 -8.93 24.55 21.59
CA ASP A 82 -8.30 24.20 20.30
C ASP A 82 -9.27 23.40 19.40
N LEU A 83 -10.05 22.49 20.00
CA LEU A 83 -11.05 21.70 19.30
C LEU A 83 -12.26 22.49 18.84
N LEU A 84 -12.66 23.49 19.62
CA LEU A 84 -13.75 24.39 19.26
C LEU A 84 -13.33 25.28 18.09
N LEU A 85 -12.12 25.85 18.16
CA LEU A 85 -11.54 26.69 17.11
C LEU A 85 -11.39 25.92 15.79
N ASP A 86 -10.91 24.68 15.84
CA ASP A 86 -10.75 23.83 14.66
C ASP A 86 -12.12 23.47 14.02
N LYS A 87 -13.18 23.32 14.83
CA LYS A 87 -14.55 23.15 14.30
C LYS A 87 -15.08 24.41 13.63
N ILE A 88 -14.95 25.56 14.30
CA ILE A 88 -15.40 26.86 13.77
C ILE A 88 -14.70 27.17 12.45
N GLN A 89 -13.39 26.89 12.37
CA GLN A 89 -12.61 27.10 11.14
C GLN A 89 -13.13 26.24 9.98
N LYS A 90 -13.41 24.96 10.24
CA LYS A 90 -13.98 24.04 9.23
C LYS A 90 -15.39 24.41 8.79
N GLU A 91 -16.22 24.92 9.71
CA GLU A 91 -17.56 25.43 9.37
C GLU A 91 -17.45 26.66 8.46
N LYS A 92 -16.56 27.61 8.80
CA LYS A 92 -16.29 28.79 7.96
C LYS A 92 -15.72 28.45 6.58
N GLU A 93 -14.91 27.40 6.47
CA GLU A 93 -14.37 26.94 5.18
C GLU A 93 -15.45 26.32 4.30
N LYS A 94 -16.42 25.61 4.90
CA LYS A 94 -17.58 25.05 4.17
C LYS A 94 -18.55 26.12 3.69
N GLU A 95 -18.76 27.18 4.46
CA GLU A 95 -19.62 28.31 4.05
C GLU A 95 -19.04 29.14 2.90
N LYS A 96 -17.73 29.01 2.63
CA LYS A 96 -17.04 29.70 1.54
C LYS A 96 -16.98 28.90 0.23
N GLN A 97 -17.41 27.64 0.24
CA GLN A 97 -17.50 26.77 -0.93
C GLN A 97 -18.92 26.76 -1.47
#